data_AF-A0A1M5P0M7-F1
#
_entry.id   AF-A0A1M5P0M7-F1
#
_cell.length_a   1.000
_cell.length_b   1.000
_cell.length_c   1.000
_cell.angle_alpha   90.00
_cell.angle_beta   90.00
_cell.angle_gamma   90.00
#
_symmetry.space_group_name_H-M   'P 1'
#
loop_
_entity.id
_entity.type
_entity.pdbx_description
1 polymer ?
#
loop_
_entity_poly.entity_id
_entity_poly.type
_entity_poly.pdbx_seq_one_letter_code
_entity_poly.pdbx_strand_id
1 'polypeptide(L)'
;MRRIFIGIAVCLLLLNCNSKESEKENNPYVISIEKIKLLNELKKKNIPPPPSGFYSYNNIIIDQKGDFYFYQKEYTPWHCIPSERDTIPDFFNIKPIEIIKVPNNSIVDFIKQNVANRNEMKRMLVIASQNDTIKNNTLFSYLNENQLRSFSTRRTTQEEDTVLKYKKNNEFYNYEDIKWNPDRIILPFKKPKL
;
A
#
# COMPACT_ATOMS: atom_id res chain seq x y z
N MET A 1 -31.79 -9.14 58.24
CA MET A 1 -30.50 -9.41 57.56
C MET A 1 -30.66 -10.07 56.19
N ARG A 2 -31.49 -11.13 56.02
CA ARG A 2 -31.67 -11.83 54.73
C ARG A 2 -32.10 -10.94 53.55
N ARG A 3 -32.91 -9.90 53.80
CA ARG A 3 -33.35 -8.92 52.77
C ARG A 3 -32.23 -7.96 52.33
N ILE A 4 -31.28 -7.66 53.21
CA ILE A 4 -30.11 -6.81 52.89
C ILE A 4 -29.12 -7.59 52.03
N PHE A 5 -28.93 -8.88 52.35
CA PHE A 5 -28.11 -9.79 51.52
C PHE A 5 -28.64 -9.97 50.10
N ILE A 6 -29.97 -10.02 49.92
CA ILE A 6 -30.59 -10.10 48.58
C ILE A 6 -30.36 -8.79 47.80
N GLY A 7 -30.47 -7.63 48.45
CA GLY A 7 -30.17 -6.34 47.82
C GLY A 7 -28.70 -6.23 47.36
N ILE A 8 -27.76 -6.67 48.20
CA ILE A 8 -26.32 -6.67 47.87
C ILE A 8 -26.01 -7.66 46.75
N ALA A 9 -26.66 -8.84 46.72
CA ALA A 9 -26.49 -9.82 45.66
C ALA A 9 -27.01 -9.33 44.30
N VAL A 10 -28.12 -8.57 44.28
CA VAL A 10 -28.65 -7.96 43.05
C VAL A 10 -27.76 -6.81 42.56
N CYS A 11 -27.17 -6.02 43.47
CA CYS A 11 -26.20 -4.97 43.11
C CYS A 11 -24.89 -5.55 42.53
N LEU A 12 -24.42 -6.70 43.01
CA LEU A 12 -23.24 -7.39 42.46
C LEU A 12 -23.47 -7.96 41.06
N LEU A 13 -24.71 -8.34 40.72
CA LEU A 13 -25.08 -8.81 39.37
C LEU A 13 -25.13 -7.68 38.33
N LEU A 14 -25.30 -6.42 38.76
CA LEU A 14 -25.29 -5.24 37.88
C LEU A 14 -23.90 -4.63 37.70
N LEU A 15 -22.91 -5.04 38.49
CA LEU A 15 -21.52 -4.60 38.38
C LEU A 15 -20.70 -5.40 37.34
N ASN A 16 -21.29 -6.42 36.71
CA ASN A 16 -20.69 -7.13 35.59
C ASN A 16 -20.93 -6.39 34.25
N CYS A 17 -20.80 -5.07 34.28
CA CYS A 17 -20.66 -4.27 33.09
C CYS A 17 -19.23 -4.50 32.59
N ASN A 18 -19.01 -5.63 31.92
CA ASN A 18 -17.87 -5.76 31.01
C ASN A 18 -17.96 -4.53 30.10
N SER A 19 -17.04 -3.60 30.28
CA SER A 19 -16.76 -2.61 29.25
C SER A 19 -16.63 -3.42 27.97
N LYS A 20 -17.58 -3.26 27.06
CA LYS A 20 -17.40 -3.72 25.69
C LYS A 20 -16.12 -3.02 25.28
N GLU A 21 -15.00 -3.76 25.28
CA GLU A 21 -13.84 -3.36 24.49
C GLU A 21 -14.45 -2.99 23.16
N SER A 22 -14.36 -1.70 22.80
CA SER A 22 -14.84 -1.24 21.52
C SER A 22 -14.21 -2.17 20.52
N GLU A 23 -15.00 -3.06 19.90
CA GLU A 23 -14.55 -3.82 18.75
C GLU A 23 -13.90 -2.77 17.86
N LYS A 24 -12.58 -2.86 17.65
CA LYS A 24 -11.86 -1.93 16.79
C LYS A 24 -12.63 -1.93 15.49
N GLU A 25 -13.38 -0.86 15.26
CA GLU A 25 -14.32 -0.77 14.18
C GLU A 25 -13.51 -1.06 12.92
N ASN A 26 -13.83 -2.18 12.25
CA ASN A 26 -13.11 -2.67 11.07
C ASN A 26 -13.44 -1.77 9.88
N ASN A 27 -13.14 -0.48 10.01
CA ASN A 27 -13.32 0.48 8.96
C ASN A 27 -12.36 0.09 7.82
N PRO A 28 -12.89 -0.21 6.63
CA PRO A 28 -12.06 -0.63 5.51
C PRO A 28 -11.08 0.49 5.17
N TYR A 29 -9.81 0.15 4.98
CA TYR A 29 -8.82 1.11 4.50
C TYR A 29 -9.10 1.42 3.02
N VAL A 30 -9.49 2.66 2.71
CA VAL A 30 -9.83 3.10 1.34
C VAL A 30 -8.82 4.15 0.91
N ILE A 31 -8.01 3.82 -0.09
CA ILE A 31 -6.87 4.62 -0.55
C ILE A 31 -7.29 6.03 -0.96
N SER A 32 -8.36 6.16 -1.76
CA SER A 32 -8.87 7.46 -2.18
C SER A 32 -9.30 8.35 -1.01
N ILE A 33 -9.95 7.78 0.01
CA ILE A 33 -10.40 8.49 1.21
C ILE A 33 -9.21 8.94 2.05
N GLU A 34 -8.24 8.06 2.31
CA GLU A 34 -7.04 8.41 3.08
C GLU A 34 -6.20 9.49 2.38
N LYS A 35 -6.12 9.45 1.04
CA LYS A 35 -5.48 10.52 0.25
C LYS A 35 -6.18 11.86 0.45
N ILE A 36 -7.52 11.90 0.40
CA ILE A 36 -8.29 13.13 0.61
C ILE A 36 -8.10 13.67 2.04
N LYS A 37 -8.11 12.79 3.06
CA LYS A 37 -7.84 13.17 4.45
C LYS A 37 -6.46 13.83 4.59
N LEU A 38 -5.41 13.20 4.07
CA LEU A 38 -4.05 13.75 4.08
C LEU A 38 -3.97 15.12 3.39
N LEU A 39 -4.53 15.25 2.18
CA LEU A 39 -4.52 16.51 1.45
C LEU A 39 -5.25 17.64 2.19
N ASN A 40 -6.37 17.32 2.83
CA ASN A 40 -7.11 18.29 3.65
C ASN A 40 -6.31 18.72 4.89
N GLU A 41 -5.58 17.81 5.53
CA GLU A 41 -4.70 18.14 6.65
C GLU A 41 -3.53 19.03 6.23
N LEU A 42 -2.88 18.73 5.11
CA LEU A 42 -1.79 19.54 4.56
C LEU A 42 -2.28 20.94 4.19
N LYS A 43 -3.46 21.04 3.56
CA LYS A 43 -4.11 22.33 3.23
C LYS A 43 -4.38 23.16 4.48
N LYS A 44 -4.90 22.56 5.57
CA LYS A 44 -5.12 23.27 6.84
C LYS A 44 -3.84 23.83 7.44
N LYS A 45 -2.71 23.16 7.22
CA LYS A 45 -1.39 23.56 7.71
C LYS A 45 -0.62 24.45 6.72
N ASN A 46 -1.20 24.81 5.57
CA ASN A 46 -0.53 25.51 4.47
C ASN A 46 0.77 24.83 4.00
N ILE A 47 0.81 23.49 4.06
CA ILE A 47 1.94 22.69 3.59
C ILE A 47 1.61 22.25 2.15
N PRO A 48 2.49 22.48 1.16
CA PRO A 48 2.27 21.98 -0.19
C PRO A 48 2.21 20.45 -0.19
N PRO A 49 1.34 19.84 -1.01
CA PRO A 49 1.27 18.39 -1.09
C PRO A 49 2.61 17.82 -1.58
N PRO A 50 3.04 16.66 -1.05
CA PRO A 50 4.24 16.00 -1.56
C PRO A 50 4.02 15.56 -3.01
N PRO A 51 5.09 15.48 -3.83
CA PRO A 51 5.03 14.86 -5.15
C PRO A 51 4.50 13.43 -5.07
N SER A 52 3.83 12.95 -6.12
CA SER A 52 3.30 11.58 -6.15
C SER A 52 4.44 10.57 -6.27
N GLY A 53 4.75 9.87 -5.18
CA GLY A 53 5.65 8.72 -5.21
C GLY A 53 4.95 7.49 -5.77
N PHE A 54 5.26 7.11 -7.01
CA PHE A 54 4.72 5.88 -7.61
C PHE A 54 5.55 4.65 -7.24
N TYR A 55 6.88 4.75 -7.27
CA TYR A 55 7.73 3.60 -7.01
C TYR A 55 8.69 3.91 -5.87
N SER A 56 9.22 2.87 -5.25
CA SER A 56 10.38 2.97 -4.37
C SER A 56 11.29 1.77 -4.56
N TYR A 57 12.31 1.65 -3.71
CA TYR A 57 13.15 0.47 -3.69
C TYR A 57 12.36 -0.81 -3.42
N ASN A 58 11.35 -0.78 -2.53
CA ASN A 58 10.49 -1.92 -2.20
C ASN A 58 9.04 -1.63 -2.58
N ASN A 59 8.44 -2.55 -3.33
CA ASN A 59 7.07 -2.37 -3.80
C ASN A 59 6.28 -3.66 -3.56
N ILE A 60 5.10 -3.50 -2.98
CA ILE A 60 4.10 -4.55 -2.85
C ILE A 60 2.96 -4.22 -3.80
N ILE A 61 2.49 -5.21 -4.55
CA ILE A 61 1.25 -5.15 -5.32
C ILE A 61 0.24 -6.07 -4.66
N ILE A 62 -0.94 -5.55 -4.36
CA ILE A 62 -2.12 -6.30 -3.90
C ILE A 62 -3.04 -6.44 -5.10
N ASP A 63 -3.30 -7.67 -5.53
CA ASP A 63 -4.18 -7.89 -6.66
C ASP A 63 -5.67 -7.76 -6.31
N GLN A 64 -6.54 -7.90 -7.32
CA GLN A 64 -7.99 -7.84 -7.12
C GLN A 64 -8.54 -8.86 -6.11
N LYS A 65 -7.86 -9.99 -5.92
CA LYS A 65 -8.23 -11.06 -4.97
C LYS A 65 -7.63 -10.85 -3.58
N GLY A 66 -6.78 -9.85 -3.41
CA GLY A 66 -6.06 -9.60 -2.16
C GLY A 66 -4.76 -10.40 -2.02
N ASP A 67 -4.28 -11.04 -3.08
CA ASP A 67 -2.98 -11.72 -3.06
C ASP A 67 -1.83 -10.71 -3.14
N PHE A 68 -0.77 -10.96 -2.37
CA PHE A 68 0.42 -10.12 -2.35
C PHE A 68 1.47 -10.56 -3.37
N TYR A 69 2.05 -9.57 -4.02
CA TYR A 69 3.20 -9.70 -4.89
C TYR A 69 4.24 -8.66 -4.49
N PHE A 70 5.51 -8.96 -4.68
CA PHE A 70 6.61 -8.09 -4.29
C PHE A 70 7.64 -7.98 -5.41
N TYR A 71 8.21 -6.78 -5.55
CA TYR A 71 9.36 -6.56 -6.42
C TYR A 71 10.26 -5.44 -5.88
N GLN A 72 11.52 -5.48 -6.27
CA GLN A 72 12.54 -4.49 -5.90
C GLN A 72 13.24 -3.95 -7.14
N LYS A 73 13.61 -2.66 -7.09
CA LYS A 73 14.40 -1.98 -8.11
C LYS A 73 15.35 -0.99 -7.44
N GLU A 74 16.61 -0.98 -7.85
CA GLU A 74 17.63 -0.12 -7.24
C GLU A 74 17.45 1.36 -7.57
N TYR A 75 17.05 1.64 -8.82
CA TYR A 75 16.72 2.98 -9.27
C TYR A 75 15.25 3.28 -8.95
N THR A 76 14.94 4.51 -8.54
CA THR A 76 13.57 5.01 -8.43
C THR A 76 13.53 6.36 -9.15
N PRO A 77 12.72 6.53 -10.20
CA PRO A 77 12.50 7.84 -10.80
C PRO A 77 11.99 8.79 -9.71
N TRP A 78 12.74 9.86 -9.46
CA TRP A 78 12.34 10.91 -8.55
C TRP A 78 12.47 12.24 -9.28
N HIS A 79 11.35 12.94 -9.44
CA HIS A 79 11.33 14.29 -9.96
C HIS A 79 11.41 15.27 -8.81
N CYS A 80 12.48 16.07 -8.76
CA CYS A 80 12.65 17.10 -7.71
C CYS A 80 11.85 18.37 -8.01
N ILE A 81 11.41 18.56 -9.25
CA ILE A 81 10.65 19.73 -9.69
C ILE A 81 9.21 19.28 -9.98
N PRO A 82 8.22 19.76 -9.22
CA PRO A 82 6.82 19.47 -9.47
C PRO A 82 6.40 19.83 -10.90
N SER A 83 5.82 18.88 -11.63
CA SER A 83 5.23 19.09 -12.95
C SER A 83 3.81 18.53 -13.01
N GLU A 84 2.98 19.01 -13.94
CA GLU A 84 1.63 18.44 -14.16
C GLU A 84 1.68 16.93 -14.48
N ARG A 85 2.78 16.50 -15.11
CA ARG A 85 3.05 15.10 -15.45
C ARG A 85 3.43 14.24 -14.25
N ASP A 86 3.70 14.82 -13.08
CA ASP A 86 4.01 14.06 -11.86
C ASP A 86 2.78 13.31 -11.31
N THR A 87 1.63 13.48 -11.94
CA THR A 87 0.42 12.68 -11.69
C THR A 87 0.38 11.40 -12.52
N ILE A 88 1.30 11.24 -13.48
CA ILE A 88 1.42 10.09 -14.37
C ILE A 88 2.74 9.38 -14.07
N PRO A 89 2.74 8.06 -13.78
CA PRO A 89 3.95 7.32 -13.48
C PRO A 89 4.87 7.21 -14.70
N ASP A 90 6.18 7.33 -14.48
CA ASP A 90 7.18 6.91 -15.48
C ASP A 90 7.13 5.39 -15.67
N PHE A 91 7.47 4.95 -16.87
CA PHE A 91 7.70 3.55 -17.14
C PHE A 91 8.97 3.07 -16.43
N PHE A 92 8.79 2.11 -15.53
CA PHE A 92 9.80 1.62 -14.61
C PHE A 92 10.51 0.35 -15.10
N ASN A 93 10.05 -0.18 -16.22
CA ASN A 93 10.50 -1.40 -16.89
C ASN A 93 10.55 -2.60 -15.94
N ILE A 94 9.44 -2.85 -15.23
CA ILE A 94 9.22 -4.00 -14.37
C ILE A 94 9.07 -5.23 -15.27
N LYS A 95 9.75 -6.32 -14.92
CA LYS A 95 9.66 -7.59 -15.64
C LYS A 95 8.88 -8.62 -14.82
N PRO A 96 8.11 -9.52 -15.46
CA PRO A 96 7.39 -10.57 -14.73
C PRO A 96 8.29 -11.44 -13.84
N ILE A 97 9.54 -11.67 -14.26
CA ILE A 97 10.51 -12.47 -13.49
C ILE A 97 10.95 -11.80 -12.19
N GLU A 98 10.89 -10.46 -12.11
CA GLU A 98 11.25 -9.69 -10.92
C GLU A 98 10.14 -9.70 -9.85
N ILE A 99 8.91 -10.08 -10.24
CA ILE A 99 7.77 -10.14 -9.34
C ILE A 99 7.71 -11.52 -8.69
N ILE A 100 7.68 -11.55 -7.36
CA ILE A 100 7.46 -12.76 -6.57
C ILE A 100 6.10 -12.72 -5.88
N LYS A 101 5.42 -13.86 -5.79
CA LYS A 101 4.18 -13.99 -5.00
C LYS A 101 4.55 -14.20 -3.54
N VAL A 102 3.94 -13.45 -2.64
CA VAL A 102 4.15 -13.57 -1.19
C VAL A 102 2.91 -14.22 -0.58
N PRO A 103 3.03 -15.31 0.21
CA PRO A 103 1.89 -15.89 0.90
C PRO A 103 1.21 -14.88 1.85
N ASN A 104 -0.13 -14.84 1.81
CA ASN A 104 -0.90 -13.84 2.57
C ASN A 104 -0.67 -13.93 4.09
N ASN A 105 -0.45 -15.14 4.61
CA ASN A 105 -0.17 -15.38 6.03
C ASN A 105 1.26 -14.99 6.46
N SER A 106 2.17 -14.74 5.51
CA SER A 106 3.58 -14.42 5.80
C SER A 106 3.96 -12.99 5.44
N ILE A 107 3.00 -12.14 5.00
CA ILE A 107 3.31 -10.80 4.49
C ILE A 107 4.05 -9.92 5.51
N VAL A 108 3.68 -10.00 6.78
CA VAL A 108 4.30 -9.21 7.85
C VAL A 108 5.76 -9.63 8.06
N ASP A 109 6.02 -10.93 8.19
CA ASP A 109 7.37 -11.43 8.39
C ASP A 109 8.24 -11.22 7.15
N PHE A 110 7.64 -11.31 5.96
CA PHE A 110 8.29 -10.97 4.71
C PHE A 110 8.76 -9.50 4.71
N ILE A 111 7.90 -8.55 5.10
CA ILE A 111 8.26 -7.13 5.18
C ILE A 111 9.38 -6.89 6.20
N LYS A 112 9.30 -7.49 7.39
CA LYS A 112 10.34 -7.37 8.42
C LYS A 112 11.71 -7.79 7.90
N GLN A 113 11.77 -8.95 7.25
CA GLN A 113 13.04 -9.53 6.78
C GLN A 113 13.60 -8.81 5.55
N ASN A 114 12.75 -8.42 4.61
CA ASN A 114 13.20 -7.93 3.30
C ASN A 114 13.27 -6.40 3.20
N VAL A 115 12.49 -5.68 4.02
CA VAL A 115 12.35 -4.22 3.99
C VAL A 115 12.89 -3.59 5.27
N ALA A 116 12.36 -3.97 6.44
CA ALA A 116 12.63 -3.24 7.69
C ALA A 116 14.09 -3.36 8.16
N ASN A 117 14.74 -4.50 7.92
CA ASN A 117 16.13 -4.77 8.32
C ASN A 117 17.20 -4.24 7.33
N ARG A 118 16.81 -3.36 6.39
CA ARG A 118 17.73 -2.79 5.39
C ARG A 118 18.29 -1.43 5.85
N ASN A 119 19.24 -0.88 5.07
CA ASN A 119 19.73 0.48 5.30
C ASN A 119 18.57 1.49 5.25
N GLU A 120 18.78 2.66 5.86
CA GLU A 120 17.70 3.64 6.09
C GLU A 120 16.91 4.02 4.82
N MET A 121 17.59 4.24 3.70
CA MET A 121 16.95 4.62 2.42
C MET A 121 16.17 3.46 1.79
N LYS A 122 16.56 2.22 2.07
CA LYS A 122 15.89 1.00 1.58
C LYS A 122 14.78 0.51 2.52
N ARG A 123 14.40 1.28 3.56
CA ARG A 123 13.25 1.00 4.43
C ARG A 123 11.96 1.72 3.99
N MET A 124 11.96 2.34 2.81
CA MET A 124 10.75 2.88 2.19
C MET A 124 9.96 1.76 1.52
N LEU A 125 8.64 1.78 1.68
CA LEU A 125 7.74 0.78 1.12
C LEU A 125 6.56 1.44 0.39
N VAL A 126 6.39 1.10 -0.89
CA VAL A 126 5.17 1.44 -1.62
C VAL A 126 4.24 0.23 -1.65
N ILE A 127 2.99 0.43 -1.27
CA ILE A 127 1.93 -0.58 -1.31
C ILE A 127 0.91 -0.15 -2.37
N ALA A 128 0.99 -0.78 -3.53
CA ALA A 128 0.04 -0.62 -4.63
C ALA A 128 -1.11 -1.63 -4.51
N SER A 129 -2.34 -1.21 -4.81
CA SER A 129 -3.49 -2.12 -4.81
C SER A 129 -4.32 -1.97 -6.08
N GLN A 130 -4.74 -3.10 -6.65
CA GLN A 130 -5.70 -3.17 -7.76
C GLN A 130 -7.13 -2.88 -7.33
N ASN A 131 -7.45 -2.91 -6.03
CA ASN A 131 -8.70 -2.40 -5.44
C ASN A 131 -8.49 -1.09 -4.66
N ASP A 132 -9.47 -0.18 -4.67
CA ASP A 132 -9.35 1.07 -3.88
C ASP A 132 -9.39 0.80 -2.38
N THR A 133 -10.00 -0.33 -1.99
CA THR A 133 -10.01 -0.84 -0.63
C THR A 133 -8.93 -1.90 -0.42
N ILE A 134 -8.19 -1.79 0.69
CA ILE A 134 -7.27 -2.82 1.16
C ILE A 134 -7.87 -3.46 2.42
N LYS A 135 -8.12 -4.77 2.36
CA LYS A 135 -8.68 -5.56 3.47
C LYS A 135 -7.60 -6.45 4.08
N ASN A 136 -6.71 -5.87 4.87
CA ASN A 136 -5.72 -6.65 5.62
C ASN A 136 -5.34 -5.95 6.93
N ASN A 137 -6.04 -6.29 8.00
CA ASN A 137 -5.83 -5.67 9.31
C ASN A 137 -4.44 -5.96 9.86
N THR A 138 -3.94 -7.18 9.69
CA THR A 138 -2.60 -7.57 10.17
C THR A 138 -1.51 -6.69 9.56
N LEU A 139 -1.60 -6.40 8.26
CA LEU A 139 -0.69 -5.50 7.56
C LEU A 139 -0.76 -4.10 8.17
N PHE A 140 -1.95 -3.51 8.32
CA PHE A 140 -2.07 -2.15 8.86
C PHE A 140 -1.72 -2.03 10.33
N SER A 141 -2.03 -3.03 11.16
CA SER A 141 -1.54 -3.10 12.54
C SER A 141 -0.02 -3.06 12.57
N TYR A 142 0.63 -3.87 11.72
CA TYR A 142 2.09 -3.85 11.59
C TYR A 142 2.62 -2.49 11.14
N LEU A 143 2.05 -1.89 10.08
CA LEU A 143 2.49 -0.60 9.55
C LEU A 143 2.33 0.56 10.54
N ASN A 144 1.30 0.51 11.40
CA ASN A 144 1.07 1.54 12.42
C ASN A 144 1.98 1.40 13.65
N GLU A 145 2.42 0.18 13.96
CA GLU A 145 3.24 -0.11 15.14
C GLU A 145 4.76 -0.07 14.87
N ASN A 146 5.19 -0.25 13.62
CA ASN A 146 6.60 -0.49 13.29
C ASN A 146 7.27 0.68 12.54
N GLN A 147 8.57 0.84 12.80
CA GLN A 147 9.44 1.89 12.25
C GLN A 147 9.94 1.55 10.83
N LEU A 148 9.03 1.38 9.86
CA LEU A 148 9.43 1.69 8.48
C LEU A 148 9.89 3.16 8.44
N ARG A 149 10.86 3.51 7.58
CA ARG A 149 11.23 4.93 7.41
C ARG A 149 10.01 5.72 6.93
N SER A 150 9.31 5.15 5.97
CA SER A 150 8.05 5.64 5.45
C SER A 150 7.37 4.52 4.66
N PHE A 151 6.05 4.59 4.56
CA PHE A 151 5.31 3.82 3.58
C PHE A 151 4.28 4.72 2.89
N SER A 152 3.85 4.32 1.70
CA SER A 152 2.73 4.94 1.00
C SER A 152 1.80 3.88 0.43
N THR A 153 0.53 4.23 0.32
CA THR A 153 -0.48 3.38 -0.33
C THR A 153 -1.04 4.08 -1.56
N ARG A 154 -1.21 3.36 -2.67
CA ARG A 154 -1.81 3.90 -3.89
C ARG A 154 -2.52 2.83 -4.72
N ARG A 155 -3.28 3.26 -5.73
CA ARG A 155 -3.76 2.38 -6.81
C ARG A 155 -2.57 1.89 -7.64
N THR A 156 -2.69 0.71 -8.24
CA THR A 156 -1.68 0.20 -9.19
C THR A 156 -1.51 1.09 -10.42
N THR A 157 -0.30 1.12 -10.97
CA THR A 157 -0.01 1.77 -12.25
C THR A 157 -0.44 0.87 -13.41
N GLN A 158 -0.55 1.42 -14.62
CA GLN A 158 -0.83 0.60 -15.81
C GLN A 158 0.25 -0.46 -16.02
N GLU A 159 1.51 -0.13 -15.74
CA GLU A 159 2.62 -1.07 -15.84
C GLU A 159 2.48 -2.24 -14.88
N GLU A 160 2.23 -1.98 -13.60
CA GLU A 160 2.06 -3.03 -12.60
C GLU A 160 0.92 -3.98 -12.95
N ASP A 161 -0.24 -3.43 -13.35
CA ASP A 161 -1.40 -4.23 -13.78
C ASP A 161 -1.05 -5.12 -14.96
N THR A 162 -0.32 -4.56 -15.93
CA THR A 162 0.08 -5.27 -17.15
C THR A 162 1.08 -6.37 -16.84
N VAL A 163 2.20 -6.04 -16.19
CA VAL A 163 3.27 -7.00 -15.89
C VAL A 163 2.76 -8.12 -14.98
N LEU A 164 1.89 -7.81 -14.02
CA LEU A 164 1.29 -8.81 -13.15
C LEU A 164 0.38 -9.78 -13.91
N LYS A 165 -0.37 -9.31 -14.92
CA LYS A 165 -1.17 -10.17 -15.80
C LYS A 165 -0.26 -11.18 -16.53
N TYR A 166 0.81 -10.71 -17.17
CA TYR A 166 1.77 -11.60 -17.87
C TYR A 166 2.42 -12.61 -16.90
N LYS A 167 2.79 -12.16 -15.69
CA LYS A 167 3.30 -13.04 -14.62
C LYS A 167 2.34 -14.16 -14.27
N LYS A 168 1.06 -13.84 -14.06
CA LYS A 168 0.03 -14.80 -13.65
C LYS A 168 -0.31 -15.81 -14.75
N ASN A 169 -0.29 -15.37 -16.00
CA ASN A 169 -0.61 -16.21 -17.15
C ASN A 169 0.60 -16.99 -17.68
N ASN A 170 1.81 -16.72 -17.17
CA ASN A 170 3.06 -17.26 -17.69
C ASN A 170 3.25 -16.97 -19.20
N GLU A 171 2.86 -15.77 -19.62
CA GLU A 171 2.95 -15.31 -21.01
C GLU A 171 4.30 -14.60 -21.25
N PHE A 172 4.77 -14.64 -22.50
CA PHE A 172 5.95 -13.87 -22.91
C PHE A 172 5.65 -12.37 -22.82
N TYR A 173 6.51 -11.61 -22.14
CA TYR A 173 6.35 -10.18 -21.93
C TYR A 173 7.39 -9.39 -22.72
N ASN A 174 6.90 -8.48 -23.57
CA ASN A 174 7.68 -7.44 -24.20
C ASN A 174 6.91 -6.12 -24.13
N TYR A 175 7.49 -5.11 -23.47
CA TYR A 175 6.84 -3.81 -23.27
C TYR A 175 6.60 -3.06 -24.58
N GLU A 176 7.35 -3.36 -25.64
CA GLU A 176 7.19 -2.73 -26.95
C GLU A 176 5.91 -3.17 -27.67
N ASP A 177 5.41 -4.37 -27.36
CA ASP A 177 4.23 -4.96 -27.97
C ASP A 177 2.93 -4.55 -27.24
N ILE A 178 3.05 -3.80 -26.14
CA ILE A 178 1.93 -3.35 -25.32
C ILE A 178 1.45 -1.97 -25.77
N LYS A 179 0.15 -1.84 -25.98
CA LYS A 179 -0.50 -0.56 -26.22
C LYS A 179 -0.66 0.22 -24.91
N TRP A 180 0.34 1.04 -24.59
CA TRP A 180 0.33 1.92 -23.42
C TRP A 180 -0.64 3.09 -23.59
N ASN A 181 -1.30 3.49 -22.50
CA ASN A 181 -2.12 4.70 -22.49
C ASN A 181 -1.24 5.88 -22.06
N PRO A 182 -1.00 6.88 -22.92
CA PRO A 182 -0.11 8.01 -22.60
C PRO A 182 -0.61 8.85 -21.42
N ASP A 183 -1.91 8.81 -21.10
CA ASP A 183 -2.49 9.51 -19.94
C ASP A 183 -2.28 8.76 -18.62
N ARG A 184 -1.77 7.52 -18.68
CA ARG A 184 -1.57 6.64 -17.52
C ARG A 184 -0.12 6.21 -17.32
N ILE A 185 0.77 6.45 -18.28
CA ILE A 185 2.18 6.13 -18.18
C ILE A 185 3.04 6.97 -19.12
N ILE A 186 4.22 7.37 -18.66
CA ILE A 186 5.23 8.08 -19.46
C ILE A 186 6.28 7.09 -19.92
N LEU A 187 6.31 6.79 -21.21
CA LEU A 187 7.34 5.92 -21.80
C LEU A 187 8.66 6.66 -21.99
N PRO A 188 9.82 5.97 -21.92
CA PRO A 188 11.09 6.58 -22.26
C PRO A 188 11.09 7.03 -23.73
N PHE A 189 11.67 8.20 -23.99
CA PHE A 189 11.80 8.71 -25.34
C PHE A 189 12.66 7.76 -26.19
N LYS A 190 12.05 7.12 -27.19
CA LYS A 190 12.80 6.38 -28.21
C LYS A 190 13.29 7.36 -29.27
N LYS A 191 14.60 7.57 -29.36
CA LYS A 191 15.18 8.29 -30.50
C LYS A 191 14.80 7.55 -31.79
N PRO A 192 14.28 8.24 -32.83
CA PRO A 192 14.08 7.63 -34.13
C PRO A 192 15.40 7.04 -34.62
N LYS A 193 15.37 5.81 -35.16
CA LYS A 193 16.50 5.30 -35.93
C LYS A 193 16.54 6.10 -37.24
N LEU A 194 17.61 6.88 -37.42
CA LEU A 194 17.92 7.54 -38.69
C LEU A 194 18.29 6.51 -39.75
#